data_AF-A0A7C8IQB9-F1
#
_entry.id   AF-A0A7C8IQB9-F1
#
_cell.length_a   1.000
_cell.length_b   1.000
_cell.length_c   1.000
_cell.angle_alpha   90.00
_cell.angle_beta   90.00
_cell.angle_gamma   90.00
#
_symmetry.space_group_name_H-M   'P 1'
#
loop_
_entity.id
_entity.type
_entity.pdbx_description
1 polymer ?
#
loop_
_entity_poly.entity_id
_entity_poly.type
_entity_poly.pdbx_seq_one_letter_code
_entity_poly.pdbx_strand_id
1 'polypeptide(L)'
;MSDSDFMQESDDEQYDFEYEDNDEDDSADVDIENKYYNAKQMKGSDPEEAIDEFLGIPALEPEKGEWGFKGLKQAIKLEYRLGRYDKAVEHYTELLTYVRSAVTRNYSEKSINNMLDFIEKESENETAQQCMEQFYSLTLTCFQSTNNERLWLKTNIKLAKLLLDRKEYLSVTKKLRELQKACQREDGSDDPSKGTYSLEIYALEIQMYAETRNNKQLKVLYQKALRVRSAVPHPKIMGIIRECGGKMHMSEENWKDAQSDFFESFRNYDEAGSLQRIQVLKYLLLTTMLMKSDINPFDSQETKPYRNDPRIAAMTELVDAYQRDDMHRYVNVLQQNQDLLADPFIAENIDEVTRNMRTKAVVKLIAPYTKLKLSWIARQLRISEAEIQDILGYLIIDGKIRGKIDQQSGILEIESGGDTERVKALLSWSESVSGLYSAMFKDSEGFRVADTSHVEEQLTYNDYKNQTRTWESAERTTRAKGSGVDGVGILAILEKPSGPEILLQKQFRPPLNQVTIELPAGLVDEGESVQEAAVRELKEETGFVGTVSEMSPIMFNDPGMTNTNTAICSVQIDTTLPENQDPKPSLEDDEFIETFTTPLATLYAECKKLEAEGYAIDARVGTFAQGIELTKRMNL
;
A
#
# COMPACT_ATOMS: atom_id res chain seq x y z
N MET A 1 51.81 -3.98 3.80
CA MET A 1 52.15 -2.60 4.22
C MET A 1 50.85 -1.83 4.16
N SER A 2 50.33 -1.41 5.30
CA SER A 2 49.03 -0.75 5.43
C SER A 2 49.12 0.69 4.95
N ASP A 3 48.22 1.09 4.05
CA ASP A 3 48.02 2.46 3.54
C ASP A 3 47.52 3.45 4.62
N SER A 4 47.56 3.08 5.91
CA SER A 4 47.22 3.95 7.05
C SER A 4 48.32 4.95 7.40
N ASP A 5 49.53 4.77 6.90
CA ASP A 5 50.71 5.57 7.28
C ASP A 5 50.96 6.79 6.37
N PHE A 6 50.13 7.01 5.33
CA PHE A 6 50.33 8.10 4.38
C PHE A 6 49.44 9.34 4.61
N MET A 7 48.57 9.31 5.63
CA MET A 7 47.73 10.44 6.04
C MET A 7 48.02 10.81 7.50
N GLN A 8 49.30 11.08 7.81
CA GLN A 8 49.59 12.01 8.91
C GLN A 8 48.99 13.35 8.50
N GLU A 9 47.87 13.69 9.12
CA GLU A 9 47.31 15.04 9.12
C GLU A 9 48.45 16.02 9.32
N SER A 10 48.58 16.94 8.37
CA SER A 10 49.43 18.12 8.49
C SER A 10 49.13 18.78 9.82
N ASP A 11 50.07 18.68 10.76
CA ASP A 11 50.16 19.55 11.91
C ASP A 11 50.14 20.99 11.37
N ASP A 12 48.97 21.63 11.43
CA ASP A 12 48.82 23.08 11.34
C ASP A 12 49.41 23.72 12.62
N GLU A 13 50.66 23.40 12.95
CA GLU A 13 51.54 24.35 13.64
C GLU A 13 51.95 25.39 12.60
N GLN A 14 50.99 26.25 12.26
CA GLN A 14 51.25 27.46 11.54
C GLN A 14 52.28 28.24 12.37
N TYR A 15 53.51 28.29 11.86
CA TYR A 15 54.60 29.15 12.35
C TYR A 15 54.06 30.59 12.38
N ASP A 16 53.56 31.00 13.54
CA ASP A 16 53.08 32.36 13.80
C ASP A 16 54.32 33.24 14.03
N PHE A 17 54.96 33.63 12.93
CA PHE A 17 55.99 34.67 12.91
C PHE A 17 55.26 36.03 12.85
N GLU A 18 54.74 36.49 13.98
CA GLU A 18 54.35 37.90 14.11
C GLU A 18 55.65 38.71 14.27
N TYR A 19 56.06 39.40 13.20
CA TYR A 19 57.05 40.48 13.31
C TYR A 19 56.35 41.65 13.98
N GLU A 20 56.61 41.87 15.27
CA GLU A 20 56.34 43.16 15.90
C GLU A 20 57.45 44.14 15.50
N ASP A 21 57.19 44.90 14.43
CA ASP A 21 57.85 46.20 14.24
C ASP A 21 57.27 47.15 15.32
N ASN A 22 57.90 47.18 16.49
CA ASN A 22 57.81 48.31 17.42
C ASN A 22 59.18 48.50 18.10
N ASP A 23 59.99 49.36 17.49
CA ASP A 23 61.02 50.10 18.19
C ASP A 23 60.33 50.98 19.26
N GLU A 24 60.35 50.57 20.53
CA GLU A 24 60.52 51.44 21.72
C GLU A 24 60.36 50.64 23.04
N ASP A 25 61.47 50.53 23.79
CA ASP A 25 61.61 50.23 25.23
C ASP A 25 60.76 49.12 25.88
N ASP A 26 61.31 47.90 26.01
CA ASP A 26 61.06 47.05 27.20
C ASP A 26 62.13 45.96 27.42
N SER A 27 63.19 46.30 28.17
CA SER A 27 64.22 45.34 28.61
C SER A 27 63.71 44.25 29.59
N ALA A 28 62.46 44.36 30.06
CA ALA A 28 61.85 43.43 31.02
C ALA A 28 61.19 42.21 30.34
N ASP A 29 60.80 42.32 29.06
CA ASP A 29 60.15 41.21 28.32
C ASP A 29 61.14 40.12 27.89
N VAL A 30 62.41 40.47 27.68
CA VAL A 30 63.45 39.55 27.21
C VAL A 30 63.73 38.43 28.23
N ASP A 31 63.66 38.72 29.53
CA ASP A 31 63.88 37.73 30.59
C ASP A 31 62.69 36.77 30.75
N ILE A 32 61.47 37.25 30.51
CA ILE A 32 60.23 36.45 30.59
C ILE A 32 60.13 35.53 29.37
N GLU A 33 60.47 36.05 28.19
CA GLU A 33 60.52 35.29 26.94
C GLU A 33 61.56 34.17 26.98
N ASN A 34 62.76 34.45 27.49
CA ASN A 34 63.82 33.44 27.66
C ASN A 34 63.40 32.30 28.60
N LYS A 35 62.69 32.62 29.69
CA LYS A 35 62.14 31.60 30.61
C LYS A 35 61.06 30.75 29.94
N TYR A 36 60.18 31.36 29.14
CA TYR A 36 59.14 30.64 28.41
C TYR A 36 59.73 29.65 27.39
N TYR A 37 60.76 30.04 26.63
CA TYR A 37 61.42 29.15 25.68
C TYR A 37 62.22 28.04 26.36
N ASN A 38 62.85 28.33 27.50
CA ASN A 38 63.51 27.30 28.32
C ASN A 38 62.50 26.26 28.82
N ALA A 39 61.38 26.70 29.39
CA ALA A 39 60.29 25.82 29.80
C ALA A 39 59.71 25.01 28.63
N LYS A 40 59.67 25.59 27.42
CA LYS A 40 59.22 24.90 26.19
C LYS A 40 60.18 23.78 25.76
N GLN A 41 61.49 23.99 25.88
CA GLN A 41 62.49 22.94 25.60
C GLN A 41 62.41 21.81 26.64
N MET A 42 62.09 22.13 27.90
CA MET A 42 61.97 21.14 28.98
C MET A 42 60.73 20.26 28.87
N LYS A 43 59.71 20.62 28.07
CA LYS A 43 58.49 19.81 27.85
C LYS A 43 58.74 18.36 27.43
N GLY A 44 59.82 18.13 26.67
CA GLY A 44 60.16 16.81 26.16
C GLY A 44 61.05 15.97 27.09
N SER A 45 61.70 16.61 28.07
CA SER A 45 62.62 15.94 29.01
C SER A 45 61.95 15.70 30.36
N ASP A 46 61.44 16.77 31.00
CA ASP A 46 60.86 16.72 32.34
C ASP A 46 59.57 17.57 32.41
N PRO A 47 58.38 16.96 32.24
CA PRO A 47 57.13 17.69 32.16
C PRO A 47 56.69 18.32 33.50
N GLU A 48 57.17 17.83 34.64
CA GLU A 48 56.84 18.39 35.96
C GLU A 48 57.59 19.70 36.25
N GLU A 49 58.89 19.73 35.97
CA GLU A 49 59.72 20.94 36.14
C GLU A 49 59.33 22.02 35.12
N ALA A 50 58.94 21.61 33.91
CA ALA A 50 58.38 22.51 32.92
C ALA A 50 57.08 23.18 33.39
N ILE A 51 56.21 22.49 34.12
CA ILE A 51 54.97 23.08 34.68
C ILE A 51 55.30 24.15 35.70
N ASP A 52 56.23 23.88 36.63
CA ASP A 52 56.61 24.84 37.68
C ASP A 52 57.23 26.11 37.07
N GLU A 53 58.07 25.96 36.03
CA GLU A 53 58.60 27.10 35.27
C GLU A 53 57.50 27.87 34.51
N PHE A 54 56.51 27.18 33.91
CA PHE A 54 55.37 27.86 33.28
C PHE A 54 54.46 28.59 34.27
N LEU A 55 54.31 28.07 35.49
CA LEU A 55 53.54 28.70 36.57
C LEU A 55 54.30 29.84 37.25
N GLY A 56 55.63 29.88 37.13
CA GLY A 56 56.48 30.98 37.60
C GLY A 56 56.39 32.24 36.73
N ILE A 57 55.98 32.12 35.46
CA ILE A 57 55.88 33.24 34.50
C ILE A 57 54.81 34.27 34.89
N PRO A 58 53.56 33.88 35.23
CA PRO A 58 52.53 34.83 35.68
C PRO A 58 52.91 35.68 36.90
N ALA A 59 53.78 35.18 37.78
CA ALA A 59 54.22 35.89 38.98
C ALA A 59 55.33 36.93 38.71
N LEU A 60 55.97 36.87 37.54
CA LEU A 60 57.03 37.79 37.11
C LEU A 60 56.48 39.01 36.36
N GLU A 61 55.23 38.96 35.89
CA GLU A 61 54.54 40.07 35.25
C GLU A 61 53.85 40.98 36.30
N PRO A 62 54.23 42.26 36.45
CA PRO A 62 53.62 43.18 37.41
C PRO A 62 52.19 43.60 37.03
N GLU A 63 51.88 43.63 35.73
CA GLU A 63 50.53 43.73 35.18
C GLU A 63 50.25 42.50 34.33
N LYS A 64 49.02 41.98 34.37
CA LYS A 64 48.65 40.76 33.63
C LYS A 64 48.93 40.96 32.13
N GLY A 65 49.89 40.22 31.58
CA GLY A 65 50.34 40.32 30.19
C GLY A 65 50.03 39.06 29.36
N GLU A 66 50.54 39.05 28.13
CA GLU A 66 50.34 37.94 27.19
C GLU A 66 51.20 36.71 27.51
N TRP A 67 52.37 36.89 28.12
CA TRP A 67 53.28 35.79 28.43
C TRP A 67 52.78 34.96 29.61
N GLY A 68 52.17 35.60 30.62
CA GLY A 68 51.44 34.90 31.67
C GLY A 68 50.31 34.02 31.12
N PHE A 69 49.57 34.51 30.12
CA PHE A 69 48.52 33.72 29.45
C PHE A 69 49.08 32.56 28.61
N LYS A 70 50.16 32.78 27.86
CA LYS A 70 50.85 31.72 27.08
C LYS A 70 51.43 30.65 28.01
N GLY A 71 52.00 31.04 29.15
CA GLY A 71 52.52 30.14 30.18
C GLY A 71 51.44 29.25 30.78
N LEU A 72 50.38 29.84 31.33
CA LEU A 72 49.23 29.10 31.90
C LEU A 72 48.60 28.15 30.89
N LYS A 73 48.47 28.56 29.62
CA LYS A 73 47.95 27.72 28.54
C LYS A 73 48.76 26.44 28.34
N GLN A 74 50.09 26.53 28.42
CA GLN A 74 50.96 25.38 28.26
C GLN A 74 51.04 24.52 29.52
N ALA A 75 51.01 25.14 30.70
CA ALA A 75 50.92 24.44 31.99
C ALA A 75 49.67 23.55 32.04
N ILE A 76 48.49 24.09 31.71
CA ILE A 76 47.22 23.35 31.72
C ILE A 76 47.26 22.15 30.75
N LYS A 77 47.87 22.30 29.57
CA LYS A 77 48.02 21.18 28.62
C LYS A 77 48.89 20.06 29.18
N LEU A 78 49.98 20.39 29.87
CA LEU A 78 50.86 19.41 30.49
C LEU A 78 50.22 18.77 31.71
N GLU A 79 49.55 19.54 32.56
CA GLU A 79 48.81 19.03 33.72
C GLU A 79 47.69 18.06 33.33
N TYR A 80 46.99 18.35 32.22
CA TYR A 80 45.98 17.46 31.67
C TYR A 80 46.59 16.14 31.19
N ARG A 81 47.74 16.18 30.49
CA ARG A 81 48.48 14.97 30.06
C ARG A 81 49.02 14.15 31.23
N LEU A 82 49.38 14.79 32.34
CA LEU A 82 49.84 14.12 33.55
C LEU A 82 48.70 13.64 34.47
N GLY A 83 47.44 13.86 34.10
CA GLY A 83 46.25 13.45 34.86
C GLY A 83 46.00 14.24 36.14
N ARG A 84 46.60 15.43 36.30
CA ARG A 84 46.44 16.33 37.46
C ARG A 84 45.25 17.28 37.26
N TYR A 85 44.04 16.71 37.20
CA TYR A 85 42.84 17.43 36.80
C TYR A 85 42.44 18.57 37.75
N ASP A 86 42.59 18.39 39.08
CA ASP A 86 42.18 19.42 40.06
C ASP A 86 43.00 20.71 39.92
N LYS A 87 44.33 20.59 39.74
CA LYS A 87 45.22 21.73 39.52
C LYS A 87 44.97 22.41 38.18
N ALA A 88 44.69 21.62 37.14
CA ALA A 88 44.35 22.15 35.83
C ALA A 88 43.07 23.03 35.88
N VAL A 89 42.08 22.67 36.70
CA VAL A 89 40.85 23.48 36.90
C VAL A 89 41.15 24.79 37.65
N GLU A 90 42.02 24.76 38.66
CA GLU A 90 42.46 25.96 39.38
C GLU A 90 43.19 26.94 38.43
N HIS A 91 44.18 26.46 37.70
CA HIS A 91 44.92 27.26 36.73
C HIS A 91 44.05 27.71 35.54
N TYR A 92 43.05 26.92 35.15
CA TYR A 92 42.08 27.33 34.15
C TYR A 92 41.19 28.48 34.64
N THR A 93 40.76 28.43 35.91
CA THR A 93 40.00 29.51 36.53
C THR A 93 40.83 30.80 36.58
N GLU A 94 42.12 30.67 36.88
CA GLU A 94 43.07 31.79 36.83
C GLU A 94 43.21 32.34 35.40
N LEU A 95 43.40 31.48 34.39
CA LEU A 95 43.48 31.85 32.97
C LEU A 95 42.24 32.63 32.51
N LEU A 96 41.03 32.23 32.94
CA LEU A 96 39.79 32.95 32.61
C LEU A 96 39.77 34.39 33.14
N THR A 97 40.54 34.72 34.17
CA THR A 97 40.65 36.11 34.65
C THR A 97 41.42 37.01 33.69
N TYR A 98 42.40 36.47 32.94
CA TYR A 98 43.19 37.20 31.94
C TYR A 98 42.34 37.60 30.73
N VAL A 99 41.28 36.84 30.43
CA VAL A 99 40.31 37.13 29.36
C VAL A 99 39.56 38.45 29.59
N ARG A 100 39.44 38.90 30.84
CA ARG A 100 38.74 40.15 31.19
C ARG A 100 39.59 41.41 31.09
N SER A 101 40.91 41.31 31.30
CA SER A 101 41.76 42.48 31.56
C SER A 101 43.00 42.62 30.69
N ALA A 102 43.57 41.51 30.18
CA ALA A 102 44.95 41.49 29.68
C ALA A 102 45.07 41.19 28.18
N VAL A 103 44.21 40.31 27.66
CA VAL A 103 44.40 39.70 26.34
C VAL A 103 43.30 40.13 25.37
N THR A 104 43.65 40.30 24.10
CA THR A 104 42.66 40.64 23.07
C THR A 104 41.58 39.56 22.95
N ARG A 105 40.35 40.00 22.66
CA ARG A 105 39.16 39.11 22.61
C ARG A 105 39.31 37.99 21.57
N ASN A 106 39.94 38.28 20.43
CA ASN A 106 40.14 37.30 19.36
C ASN A 106 41.21 36.25 19.72
N TYR A 107 42.29 36.67 20.40
CA TYR A 107 43.36 35.76 20.81
C TYR A 107 42.92 34.80 21.92
N SER A 108 42.16 35.32 22.90
CA SER A 108 41.53 34.50 23.94
C SER A 108 40.50 33.53 23.36
N GLU A 109 39.71 33.93 22.35
CA GLU A 109 38.76 33.04 21.66
C GLU A 109 39.47 31.86 20.97
N LYS A 110 40.50 32.12 20.17
CA LYS A 110 41.28 31.06 19.49
C LYS A 110 41.95 30.14 20.52
N SER A 111 42.53 30.72 21.56
CA SER A 111 43.25 29.95 22.57
C SER A 111 42.35 29.04 23.42
N ILE A 112 41.17 29.52 23.81
CA ILE A 112 40.19 28.69 24.54
C ILE A 112 39.65 27.58 23.63
N ASN A 113 39.32 27.88 22.36
CA ASN A 113 38.86 26.84 21.44
C ASN A 113 39.94 25.76 21.22
N ASN A 114 41.18 26.14 20.94
CA ASN A 114 42.28 25.18 20.75
C ASN A 114 42.59 24.37 22.01
N MET A 115 42.30 24.92 23.20
CA MET A 115 42.46 24.21 24.46
C MET A 115 41.33 23.20 24.67
N LEU A 116 40.08 23.60 24.42
CA LEU A 116 38.94 22.69 24.49
C LEU A 116 39.06 21.56 23.47
N ASP A 117 39.48 21.85 22.23
CA ASP A 117 39.69 20.84 21.18
C ASP A 117 40.83 19.87 21.54
N PHE A 118 41.85 20.35 22.27
CA PHE A 118 42.95 19.52 22.76
C PHE A 118 42.50 18.60 23.92
N ILE A 119 41.75 19.15 24.86
CA ILE A 119 41.16 18.41 26.00
C ILE A 119 40.20 17.33 25.48
N GLU A 120 39.40 17.66 24.46
CA GLU A 120 38.48 16.71 23.81
C GLU A 120 39.23 15.51 23.23
N LYS A 121 40.30 15.74 22.46
CA LYS A 121 41.11 14.66 21.84
C LYS A 121 41.80 13.74 22.86
N GLU A 122 42.17 14.25 24.04
CA GLU A 122 42.92 13.49 25.06
C GLU A 122 42.00 12.90 26.17
N SER A 123 40.67 13.08 26.07
CA SER A 123 39.69 12.73 27.12
C SER A 123 39.09 11.32 27.02
N GLU A 124 39.92 10.27 27.17
CA GLU A 124 39.43 8.88 27.17
C GLU A 124 38.91 8.40 28.54
N ASN A 125 39.33 9.04 29.64
CA ASN A 125 39.05 8.59 31.02
C ASN A 125 37.85 9.30 31.67
N GLU A 126 37.05 8.61 32.51
CA GLU A 126 35.90 9.19 33.24
C GLU A 126 36.27 10.42 34.09
N THR A 127 37.46 10.45 34.69
CA THR A 127 37.96 11.61 35.46
C THR A 127 38.31 12.79 34.56
N ALA A 128 38.82 12.51 33.35
CA ALA A 128 39.12 13.51 32.34
C ALA A 128 37.83 14.15 31.78
N GLN A 129 36.74 13.37 31.75
CA GLN A 129 35.40 13.81 31.34
C GLN A 129 34.72 14.71 32.37
N GLN A 130 34.84 14.41 33.68
CA GLN A 130 34.35 15.28 34.75
C GLN A 130 35.10 16.61 34.78
N CYS A 131 36.42 16.55 34.59
CA CYS A 131 37.27 17.73 34.45
C CYS A 131 36.80 18.58 33.25
N MET A 132 36.58 17.97 32.09
CA MET A 132 36.09 18.66 30.89
C MET A 132 34.74 19.38 31.14
N GLU A 133 33.79 18.77 31.85
CA GLU A 133 32.52 19.42 32.21
C GLU A 133 32.73 20.65 33.12
N GLN A 134 33.64 20.55 34.09
CA GLN A 134 34.00 21.67 34.94
C GLN A 134 34.62 22.80 34.11
N PHE A 135 35.54 22.48 33.20
CA PHE A 135 36.11 23.44 32.25
C PHE A 135 35.00 24.14 31.46
N TYR A 136 34.11 23.40 30.78
CA TYR A 136 32.99 23.99 30.04
C TYR A 136 32.08 24.85 30.94
N SER A 137 31.77 24.42 32.17
CA SER A 137 30.94 25.21 33.08
C SER A 137 31.59 26.55 33.46
N LEU A 138 32.89 26.55 33.75
CA LEU A 138 33.66 27.74 34.10
C LEU A 138 33.80 28.68 32.90
N THR A 139 34.07 28.13 31.71
CA THR A 139 34.10 28.89 30.45
C THR A 139 32.76 29.59 30.21
N LEU A 140 31.64 28.88 30.43
CA LEU A 140 30.30 29.40 30.20
C LEU A 140 29.93 30.51 31.19
N THR A 141 30.25 30.35 32.47
CA THR A 141 30.06 31.40 33.48
C THR A 141 30.90 32.64 33.16
N CYS A 142 32.14 32.45 32.69
CA CYS A 142 32.99 33.55 32.26
C CYS A 142 32.37 34.27 31.04
N PHE A 143 31.92 33.56 30.01
CA PHE A 143 31.35 34.18 28.82
C PHE A 143 29.99 34.87 29.05
N GLN A 144 29.16 34.37 29.97
CA GLN A 144 27.94 35.07 30.39
C GLN A 144 28.28 36.43 31.03
N SER A 145 29.32 36.49 31.85
CA SER A 145 29.75 37.73 32.50
C SER A 145 30.37 38.76 31.55
N THR A 146 30.96 38.31 30.43
CA THR A 146 31.65 39.16 29.44
C THR A 146 30.73 39.59 28.28
N ASN A 147 29.45 39.21 28.31
CA ASN A 147 28.44 39.52 27.26
C ASN A 147 28.82 39.04 25.84
N ASN A 148 29.61 37.96 25.76
CA ASN A 148 30.07 37.39 24.50
C ASN A 148 29.08 36.34 23.96
N GLU A 149 27.94 36.78 23.42
CA GLU A 149 26.87 35.90 22.94
C GLU A 149 27.35 34.87 21.90
N ARG A 150 28.24 35.26 20.98
CA ARG A 150 28.75 34.39 19.90
C ARG A 150 29.55 33.20 20.44
N LEU A 151 30.53 33.46 21.32
CA LEU A 151 31.36 32.40 21.91
C LEU A 151 30.54 31.53 22.84
N TRP A 152 29.63 32.14 23.60
CA TRP A 152 28.70 31.42 24.45
C TRP A 152 27.87 30.42 23.63
N LEU A 153 27.27 30.85 22.51
CA LEU A 153 26.51 29.95 21.63
C LEU A 153 27.39 28.83 21.05
N LYS A 154 28.57 29.17 20.50
CA LYS A 154 29.47 28.17 19.89
C LYS A 154 29.96 27.12 20.90
N THR A 155 30.30 27.56 22.12
CA THR A 155 30.76 26.68 23.20
C THR A 155 29.63 25.78 23.69
N ASN A 156 28.42 26.31 23.85
CA ASN A 156 27.25 25.50 24.23
C ASN A 156 26.82 24.51 23.14
N ILE A 157 26.95 24.86 21.85
CA ILE A 157 26.70 23.94 20.74
C ILE A 157 27.72 22.80 20.75
N LYS A 158 29.02 23.09 21.00
CA LYS A 158 30.05 22.05 21.20
C LYS A 158 29.72 21.15 22.39
N LEU A 159 29.35 21.73 23.53
CA LEU A 159 28.93 20.96 24.71
C LEU A 159 27.71 20.08 24.41
N ALA A 160 26.73 20.58 23.67
CA ALA A 160 25.56 19.80 23.26
C ALA A 160 25.92 18.65 22.32
N LYS A 161 26.88 18.82 21.41
CA LYS A 161 27.43 17.74 20.57
C LYS A 161 28.08 16.64 21.42
N LEU A 162 28.92 17.02 22.38
CA LEU A 162 29.57 16.07 23.28
C LEU A 162 28.58 15.29 24.14
N LEU A 163 27.58 15.97 24.70
CA LEU A 163 26.53 15.32 25.48
C LEU A 163 25.66 14.38 24.62
N LEU A 164 25.49 14.69 23.32
CA LEU A 164 24.80 13.83 22.37
C LEU A 164 25.61 12.56 22.08
N ASP A 165 26.92 12.69 21.85
CA ASP A 165 27.81 11.54 21.62
C ASP A 165 27.86 10.59 22.85
N ARG A 166 27.71 11.14 24.06
CA ARG A 166 27.56 10.40 25.32
C ARG A 166 26.17 9.79 25.55
N LYS A 167 25.21 10.06 24.67
CA LYS A 167 23.81 9.61 24.76
C LYS A 167 23.05 10.11 26.01
N GLU A 168 23.43 11.26 26.55
CA GLU A 168 22.75 11.89 27.69
C GLU A 168 21.55 12.76 27.25
N TYR A 169 20.51 12.12 26.70
CA TYR A 169 19.41 12.82 26.03
C TYR A 169 18.65 13.84 26.92
N LEU A 170 18.54 13.60 28.24
CA LEU A 170 17.86 14.51 29.17
C LEU A 170 18.63 15.83 29.36
N SER A 171 19.95 15.74 29.52
CA SER A 171 20.84 16.90 29.69
C SER A 171 20.90 17.70 28.40
N VAL A 172 21.04 17.02 27.25
CA VAL A 172 21.00 17.60 25.91
C VAL A 172 19.70 18.37 25.68
N THR A 173 18.54 17.78 25.99
CA THR A 173 17.23 18.43 25.78
C THR A 173 17.09 19.73 26.57
N LYS A 174 17.56 19.76 27.82
CA LYS A 174 17.54 21.00 28.63
C LYS A 174 18.43 22.07 28.00
N LYS A 175 19.62 21.67 27.53
CA LYS A 175 20.61 22.57 26.93
C LYS A 175 20.18 23.11 25.57
N LEU A 176 19.61 22.28 24.71
CA LEU A 176 19.08 22.68 23.41
C LEU A 176 17.90 23.65 23.56
N ARG A 177 17.02 23.48 24.58
CA ARG A 177 15.97 24.45 24.89
C ARG A 177 16.52 25.82 25.35
N GLU A 178 17.60 25.83 26.13
CA GLU A 178 18.28 27.06 26.54
C GLU A 178 18.86 27.78 25.32
N LEU A 179 19.54 27.02 24.44
CA LEU A 179 20.10 27.52 23.19
C LEU A 179 19.04 28.05 22.22
N GLN A 180 17.92 27.34 22.08
CA GLN A 180 16.81 27.75 21.22
C GLN A 180 16.17 29.06 21.70
N LYS A 181 16.00 29.23 23.02
CA LYS A 181 15.55 30.51 23.60
C LYS A 181 16.53 31.64 23.34
N ALA A 182 17.84 31.38 23.40
CA ALA A 182 18.87 32.39 23.13
C ALA A 182 18.96 32.82 21.64
N CYS A 183 18.43 31.99 20.73
CA CYS A 183 18.35 32.27 19.29
C CYS A 183 17.00 32.87 18.85
N GLN A 184 15.99 32.86 19.72
CA GLN A 184 14.67 33.47 19.46
C GLN A 184 14.65 34.91 19.97
N ARG A 185 13.98 35.80 19.22
CA ARG A 185 13.69 37.16 19.66
C ARG A 185 12.58 37.14 20.72
N GLU A 186 12.40 38.24 21.45
CA GLU A 186 11.35 38.37 22.48
C GLU A 186 9.92 38.17 21.93
N ASP A 187 9.73 38.30 20.61
CA ASP A 187 8.48 38.07 19.87
C ASP A 187 8.29 36.59 19.42
N GLY A 188 9.19 35.68 19.80
CA GLY A 188 9.13 34.26 19.44
C GLY A 188 9.51 33.94 17.98
N SER A 189 9.98 34.93 17.21
CA SER A 189 10.52 34.76 15.87
C SER A 189 12.03 34.47 15.87
N ASP A 190 12.49 33.61 14.96
CA ASP A 190 13.90 33.26 14.81
C ASP A 190 14.70 34.46 14.28
N ASP A 191 15.85 34.77 14.89
CA ASP A 191 16.70 35.87 14.42
C ASP A 191 17.47 35.47 13.14
N PRO A 192 17.29 36.17 12.00
CA PRO A 192 18.01 35.87 10.76
C PRO A 192 19.54 35.98 10.87
N SER A 193 20.05 36.84 11.76
CA SER A 193 21.50 36.99 12.01
C SER A 193 22.09 35.80 12.77
N LYS A 194 21.27 35.09 13.54
CA LYS A 194 21.62 33.86 14.27
C LYS A 194 21.18 32.59 13.52
N GLY A 195 20.68 32.71 12.29
CA GLY A 195 20.11 31.62 11.50
C GLY A 195 21.05 30.42 11.30
N THR A 196 22.36 30.65 11.17
CA THR A 196 23.36 29.56 11.07
C THR A 196 23.45 28.74 12.37
N TYR A 197 23.46 29.40 13.52
CA TYR A 197 23.47 28.73 14.83
C TYR A 197 22.13 28.03 15.10
N SER A 198 21.01 28.65 14.72
CA SER A 198 19.69 28.01 14.81
C SER A 198 19.62 26.72 14.00
N LEU A 199 20.17 26.70 12.79
CA LEU A 199 20.24 25.48 11.97
C LEU A 199 21.12 24.39 12.62
N GLU A 200 22.25 24.76 13.24
CA GLU A 200 23.06 23.81 14.01
C GLU A 200 22.31 23.21 15.20
N ILE A 201 21.57 24.04 15.94
CA ILE A 201 20.75 23.59 17.07
C ILE A 201 19.67 22.62 16.57
N TYR A 202 18.96 22.97 15.49
CA TYR A 202 17.96 22.10 14.89
C TYR A 202 18.57 20.78 14.38
N ALA A 203 19.77 20.80 13.80
CA ALA A 203 20.46 19.58 13.38
C ALA A 203 20.74 18.65 14.56
N LEU A 204 21.19 19.18 15.71
CA LEU A 204 21.42 18.39 16.92
C LEU A 204 20.12 17.86 17.53
N GLU A 205 19.06 18.67 17.57
CA GLU A 205 17.75 18.21 18.02
C GLU A 205 17.22 17.09 17.12
N ILE A 206 17.33 17.24 15.80
CA ILE A 206 16.90 16.24 14.82
C ILE A 206 17.71 14.95 14.97
N GLN A 207 19.04 15.03 15.15
CA GLN A 207 19.89 13.85 15.36
C GLN A 207 19.51 13.12 16.65
N MET A 208 19.29 13.85 17.74
CA MET A 208 18.81 13.29 19.01
C MET A 208 17.45 12.56 18.85
N TYR A 209 16.50 13.18 18.14
CA TYR A 209 15.19 12.57 17.92
C TYR A 209 15.22 11.40 16.93
N ALA A 210 16.18 11.38 16.00
CA ALA A 210 16.41 10.27 15.10
C ALA A 210 16.91 9.03 15.85
N GLU A 211 17.86 9.20 16.79
CA GLU A 211 18.36 8.10 17.62
C GLU A 211 17.32 7.58 18.61
N THR A 212 16.47 8.47 19.15
CA THR A 212 15.37 8.08 20.06
C THR A 212 14.11 7.58 19.34
N ARG A 213 14.14 7.49 17.99
CA ARG A 213 13.04 7.03 17.12
C ARG A 213 11.71 7.78 17.33
N ASN A 214 11.75 9.07 17.69
CA ASN A 214 10.54 9.88 17.88
C ASN A 214 10.19 10.67 16.61
N ASN A 215 9.55 9.98 15.65
CA ASN A 215 9.26 10.54 14.32
C ASN A 215 8.31 11.76 14.36
N LYS A 216 7.41 11.84 15.35
CA LYS A 216 6.44 12.96 15.45
C LYS A 216 7.12 14.29 15.74
N GLN A 217 8.04 14.31 16.70
CA GLN A 217 8.77 15.53 17.05
C GLN A 217 9.79 15.88 15.96
N LEU A 218 10.44 14.88 15.37
CA LEU A 218 11.38 15.06 14.27
C LEU A 218 10.72 15.79 13.09
N LYS A 219 9.48 15.43 12.72
CA LYS A 219 8.73 16.09 11.64
C LYS A 219 8.48 17.58 11.90
N VAL A 220 8.08 17.93 13.11
CA VAL A 220 7.84 19.33 13.51
C VAL A 220 9.14 20.13 13.41
N LEU A 221 10.25 19.56 13.89
CA LEU A 221 11.56 20.21 13.87
C LEU A 221 12.13 20.32 12.46
N TYR A 222 11.97 19.30 11.64
CA TYR A 222 12.39 19.31 10.24
C TYR A 222 11.68 20.43 9.45
N GLN A 223 10.36 20.56 9.61
CA GLN A 223 9.61 21.65 8.98
C GLN A 223 10.03 23.03 9.49
N LYS A 224 10.40 23.15 10.78
CA LYS A 224 10.94 24.39 11.32
C LYS A 224 12.32 24.70 10.73
N ALA A 225 13.20 23.72 10.65
CA ALA A 225 14.55 23.87 10.08
C ALA A 225 14.51 24.37 8.63
N LEU A 226 13.60 23.84 7.80
CA LEU A 226 13.42 24.27 6.41
C LEU A 226 12.89 25.71 6.25
N ARG A 227 12.22 26.25 7.28
CA ARG A 227 11.70 27.64 7.27
C ARG A 227 12.76 28.66 7.65
N VAL A 228 13.87 28.25 8.28
CA VAL A 228 14.94 29.14 8.70
C VAL A 228 15.65 29.67 7.46
N ARG A 229 15.47 30.97 7.17
CA ARG A 229 16.22 31.66 6.12
C ARG A 229 17.58 32.09 6.69
N SER A 230 18.61 31.28 6.47
CA SER A 230 20.00 31.69 6.70
C SER A 230 20.61 32.28 5.42
N ALA A 231 21.45 33.30 5.57
CA ALA A 231 22.13 33.95 4.43
C ALA A 231 23.10 33.00 3.71
N VAL A 232 23.79 32.11 4.43
CA VAL A 232 24.60 31.00 3.89
C VAL A 232 24.64 29.88 4.93
N PRO A 233 23.85 28.79 4.79
CA PRO A 233 23.99 27.61 5.64
C PRO A 233 25.26 26.84 5.26
N HIS A 234 25.95 26.28 6.26
CA HIS A 234 27.10 25.42 6.02
C HIS A 234 26.62 24.09 5.38
N PRO A 235 27.18 23.65 4.24
CA PRO A 235 26.68 22.48 3.50
C PRO A 235 26.57 21.22 4.36
N LYS A 236 27.60 20.90 5.17
CA LYS A 236 27.57 19.76 6.11
C LYS A 236 26.35 19.72 7.04
N ILE A 237 25.92 20.86 7.60
CA ILE A 237 24.78 20.91 8.54
C ILE A 237 23.46 20.71 7.80
N MET A 238 23.33 21.30 6.62
CA MET A 238 22.18 21.07 5.74
C MET A 238 22.11 19.60 5.29
N GLY A 239 23.26 18.98 5.01
CA GLY A 239 23.39 17.56 4.70
C GLY A 239 22.81 16.66 5.80
N ILE A 240 23.15 16.92 7.06
CA ILE A 240 22.63 16.17 8.23
C ILE A 240 21.11 16.33 8.38
N ILE A 241 20.61 17.56 8.28
CA ILE A 241 19.17 17.84 8.41
C ILE A 241 18.38 17.10 7.32
N ARG A 242 18.85 17.17 6.07
CA ARG A 242 18.22 16.49 4.93
C ARG A 242 18.33 14.97 5.01
N GLU A 243 19.45 14.44 5.50
CA GLU A 243 19.62 12.99 5.71
C GLU A 243 18.58 12.46 6.72
N CYS A 244 18.42 13.13 7.85
CA CYS A 244 17.42 12.77 8.85
C CYS A 244 15.99 12.97 8.33
N GLY A 245 15.74 14.01 7.51
CA GLY A 245 14.49 14.20 6.79
C GLY A 245 14.16 13.04 5.85
N GLY A 246 15.15 12.57 5.08
CA GLY A 246 15.01 11.39 4.22
C GLY A 246 14.69 10.12 4.99
N LYS A 247 15.40 9.86 6.11
CA LYS A 247 15.15 8.72 7.00
C LYS A 247 13.73 8.78 7.61
N MET A 248 13.26 9.96 7.97
CA MET A 248 11.90 10.16 8.46
C MET A 248 10.86 9.87 7.37
N HIS A 249 11.01 10.44 6.17
CA HIS A 249 10.07 10.20 5.07
C HIS A 249 10.02 8.72 4.66
N MET A 250 11.15 8.01 4.73
CA MET A 250 11.20 6.55 4.56
C MET A 250 10.35 5.81 5.59
N SER A 251 10.41 6.22 6.86
CA SER A 251 9.57 5.63 7.92
C SER A 251 8.07 5.93 7.77
N GLU A 252 7.71 6.97 7.01
CA GLU A 252 6.32 7.31 6.66
C GLU A 252 5.88 6.73 5.30
N GLU A 253 6.70 5.89 4.66
CA GLU A 253 6.49 5.33 3.32
C GLU A 253 6.35 6.40 2.20
N ASN A 254 6.82 7.62 2.46
CA ASN A 254 6.81 8.73 1.51
C ASN A 254 8.09 8.72 0.65
N TRP A 255 8.16 7.77 -0.29
CA TRP A 255 9.36 7.50 -1.09
C TRP A 255 9.85 8.68 -1.95
N LYS A 256 8.93 9.50 -2.46
CA LYS A 256 9.26 10.63 -3.36
C LYS A 256 10.00 11.74 -2.63
N ASP A 257 9.47 12.16 -1.48
CA ASP A 257 10.08 13.22 -0.68
C ASP A 257 11.38 12.73 -0.04
N ALA A 258 11.45 11.45 0.35
CA ALA A 258 12.68 10.82 0.82
C ALA A 258 13.80 10.86 -0.23
N GLN A 259 13.50 10.51 -1.49
CA GLN A 259 14.48 10.57 -2.57
C GLN A 259 15.02 11.98 -2.78
N SER A 260 14.13 12.99 -2.80
CA SER A 260 14.53 14.40 -2.94
C SER A 260 15.44 14.84 -1.79
N ASP A 261 15.10 14.46 -0.56
CA ASP A 261 15.87 14.81 0.63
C ASP A 261 17.24 14.12 0.66
N PHE A 262 17.33 12.83 0.30
CA PHE A 262 18.63 12.15 0.21
C PHE A 262 19.49 12.69 -0.94
N PHE A 263 18.89 13.10 -2.05
CA PHE A 263 19.63 13.71 -3.16
C PHE A 263 20.20 15.08 -2.77
N GLU A 264 19.40 15.93 -2.13
CA GLU A 264 19.89 17.20 -1.59
C GLU A 264 20.94 16.99 -0.49
N SER A 265 20.76 15.99 0.38
CA SER A 265 21.73 15.63 1.40
C SER A 265 23.07 15.21 0.77
N PHE A 266 23.03 14.36 -0.26
CA PHE A 266 24.21 13.93 -1.00
C PHE A 266 24.98 15.11 -1.62
N ARG A 267 24.28 16.04 -2.29
CA ARG A 267 24.91 17.22 -2.89
C ARG A 267 25.62 18.08 -1.83
N ASN A 268 24.96 18.30 -0.70
CA ASN A 268 25.52 19.07 0.43
C ASN A 268 26.75 18.39 1.06
N TYR A 269 26.75 17.06 1.16
CA TYR A 269 27.92 16.32 1.66
C TYR A 269 29.07 16.25 0.65
N ASP A 270 28.76 16.25 -0.64
CA ASP A 270 29.77 16.29 -1.71
C ASP A 270 30.47 17.65 -1.76
N GLU A 271 29.71 18.75 -1.70
CA GLU A 271 30.24 20.11 -1.55
C GLU A 271 31.09 20.27 -0.28
N ALA A 272 30.73 19.56 0.80
CA ALA A 272 31.49 19.55 2.06
C ALA A 272 32.70 18.60 2.06
N GLY A 273 32.87 17.74 1.05
CA GLY A 273 33.93 16.73 0.99
C GLY A 273 33.85 15.62 2.06
N SER A 274 32.68 15.42 2.68
CA SER A 274 32.50 14.45 3.77
C SER A 274 32.46 13.00 3.28
N LEU A 275 33.03 12.05 4.03
CA LEU A 275 32.93 10.61 3.75
C LEU A 275 31.49 10.09 3.86
N GLN A 276 30.62 10.78 4.61
CA GLN A 276 29.20 10.44 4.77
C GLN A 276 28.41 10.47 3.45
N ARG A 277 28.92 11.15 2.40
CA ARG A 277 28.29 11.14 1.07
C ARG A 277 28.09 9.72 0.52
N ILE A 278 29.00 8.80 0.83
CA ILE A 278 28.93 7.41 0.36
C ILE A 278 27.76 6.68 1.03
N GLN A 279 27.57 6.90 2.32
CA GLN A 279 26.47 6.31 3.07
C GLN A 279 25.12 6.84 2.57
N VAL A 280 25.01 8.16 2.40
CA VAL A 280 23.81 8.81 1.87
C VAL A 280 23.52 8.38 0.43
N LEU A 281 24.55 8.16 -0.38
CA LEU A 281 24.39 7.62 -1.73
C LEU A 281 23.78 6.22 -1.68
N LYS A 282 24.18 5.35 -0.75
CA LYS A 282 23.53 4.03 -0.56
C LYS A 282 22.04 4.20 -0.21
N TYR A 283 21.69 5.15 0.65
CA TYR A 283 20.29 5.44 0.99
C TYR A 283 19.50 5.96 -0.21
N LEU A 284 20.08 6.86 -1.01
CA LEU A 284 19.46 7.35 -2.24
C LEU A 284 19.16 6.23 -3.23
N LEU A 285 20.11 5.32 -3.45
CA LEU A 285 19.93 4.15 -4.33
C LEU A 285 18.80 3.25 -3.81
N LEU A 286 18.76 3.01 -2.50
CA LEU A 286 17.72 2.24 -1.84
C LEU A 286 16.32 2.87 -2.03
N THR A 287 16.20 4.18 -1.82
CA THR A 287 14.92 4.90 -1.98
C THR A 287 14.42 4.87 -3.42
N THR A 288 15.32 4.90 -4.40
CA THR A 288 14.97 4.85 -5.82
C THR A 288 14.40 3.47 -6.19
N MET A 289 14.95 2.39 -5.63
CA MET A 289 14.39 1.03 -5.77
C MET A 289 13.01 0.90 -5.11
N LEU A 290 12.78 1.56 -3.97
CA LEU A 290 11.48 1.56 -3.27
C LEU A 290 10.42 2.40 -3.99
N MET A 291 10.81 3.51 -4.61
CA MET A 291 9.92 4.36 -5.42
C MET A 291 9.39 3.65 -6.67
N LYS A 292 9.95 2.48 -7.04
CA LYS A 292 9.63 1.72 -8.25
C LYS A 292 9.90 2.50 -9.53
N SER A 293 10.87 3.41 -9.49
CA SER A 293 11.27 4.21 -10.65
C SER A 293 12.26 3.44 -11.52
N ASP A 294 12.11 3.56 -12.83
CA ASP A 294 13.05 3.02 -13.81
C ASP A 294 14.21 4.00 -14.10
N ILE A 295 14.21 5.18 -13.47
CA ILE A 295 15.25 6.20 -13.66
C ILE A 295 16.53 5.71 -13.00
N ASN A 296 17.65 5.74 -13.75
CA ASN A 296 18.93 5.38 -13.18
C ASN A 296 19.46 6.52 -12.29
N PRO A 297 19.66 6.28 -10.99
CA PRO A 297 20.19 7.29 -10.08
C PRO A 297 21.63 7.71 -10.41
N PHE A 298 22.36 6.96 -11.25
CA PHE A 298 23.71 7.29 -11.73
C PHE A 298 23.74 8.14 -13.02
N ASP A 299 22.58 8.49 -13.57
CA ASP A 299 22.51 9.37 -14.74
C ASP A 299 22.67 10.86 -14.39
N SER A 300 22.59 11.22 -13.10
CA SER A 300 22.85 12.60 -12.65
C SER A 300 24.34 12.93 -12.72
N GLN A 301 24.66 14.22 -12.93
CA GLN A 301 26.04 14.66 -13.10
C GLN A 301 26.88 14.44 -11.82
N GLU A 302 26.23 14.47 -10.67
CA GLU A 302 26.82 14.38 -9.33
C GLU A 302 27.12 12.93 -8.92
N THR A 303 26.30 11.96 -9.34
CA THR A 303 26.43 10.55 -8.94
C THR A 303 27.24 9.73 -9.95
N LYS A 304 27.31 10.17 -11.21
CA LYS A 304 28.03 9.49 -12.30
C LYS A 304 29.50 9.17 -11.99
N PRO A 305 30.31 10.04 -11.35
CA PRO A 305 31.70 9.74 -11.02
C PRO A 305 31.84 8.57 -10.04
N TYR A 306 30.83 8.36 -9.19
CA TYR A 306 30.87 7.38 -8.10
C TYR A 306 30.53 5.96 -8.55
N ARG A 307 30.01 5.78 -9.77
CA ARG A 307 29.54 4.48 -10.28
C ARG A 307 30.57 3.34 -10.15
N ASN A 308 31.86 3.66 -10.28
CA ASN A 308 32.95 2.68 -10.24
C ASN A 308 33.64 2.59 -8.87
N ASP A 309 33.13 3.26 -7.82
CA ASP A 309 33.72 3.20 -6.48
C ASP A 309 33.46 1.81 -5.85
N PRO A 310 34.51 1.08 -5.42
CA PRO A 310 34.36 -0.25 -4.80
C PRO A 310 33.41 -0.27 -3.59
N ARG A 311 33.28 0.84 -2.85
CA ARG A 311 32.45 0.95 -1.65
C ARG A 311 30.94 0.98 -1.95
N ILE A 312 30.57 1.29 -3.19
CA ILE A 312 29.16 1.31 -3.64
C ILE A 312 28.87 0.27 -4.72
N ALA A 313 29.88 -0.42 -5.24
CA ALA A 313 29.73 -1.40 -6.32
C ALA A 313 28.59 -2.40 -6.06
N ALA A 314 28.47 -2.90 -4.83
CA ALA A 314 27.38 -3.80 -4.45
C ALA A 314 25.99 -3.16 -4.61
N MET A 315 25.82 -1.89 -4.25
CA MET A 315 24.55 -1.18 -4.45
C MET A 315 24.28 -0.88 -5.93
N THR A 316 25.32 -0.57 -6.71
CA THR A 316 25.20 -0.40 -8.17
C THR A 316 24.75 -1.69 -8.84
N GLU A 317 25.32 -2.83 -8.44
CA GLU A 317 24.89 -4.14 -8.95
C GLU A 317 23.45 -4.50 -8.54
N LEU A 318 23.02 -4.14 -7.32
CA LEU A 318 21.63 -4.30 -6.89
C LEU A 318 20.67 -3.47 -7.73
N VAL A 319 21.01 -2.20 -8.00
CA VAL A 319 20.20 -1.32 -8.86
C VAL A 319 20.17 -1.83 -10.30
N ASP A 320 21.30 -2.28 -10.84
CA ASP A 320 21.37 -2.87 -12.18
C ASP A 320 20.53 -4.16 -12.27
N ALA A 321 20.52 -4.99 -11.23
CA ALA A 321 19.68 -6.19 -11.15
C ALA A 321 18.19 -5.82 -11.03
N TYR A 322 17.87 -4.77 -10.26
CA TYR A 322 16.51 -4.25 -10.12
C TYR A 322 15.95 -3.72 -11.45
N GLN A 323 16.72 -2.91 -12.18
CA GLN A 323 16.32 -2.35 -13.47
C GLN A 323 16.11 -3.41 -14.57
N ARG A 324 16.84 -4.52 -14.49
CA ARG A 324 16.70 -5.64 -15.43
C ARG A 324 15.62 -6.65 -15.01
N ASP A 325 14.94 -6.41 -13.88
CA ASP A 325 14.02 -7.35 -13.23
C ASP A 325 14.65 -8.75 -13.01
N ASP A 326 15.96 -8.83 -12.75
CA ASP A 326 16.69 -10.09 -12.57
C ASP A 326 16.82 -10.41 -11.06
N MET A 327 15.86 -11.19 -10.57
CA MET A 327 15.80 -11.62 -9.18
C MET A 327 16.97 -12.55 -8.79
N HIS A 328 17.44 -13.42 -9.70
CA HIS A 328 18.53 -14.33 -9.36
C HIS A 328 19.83 -13.59 -9.13
N ARG A 329 20.13 -12.61 -9.99
CA ARG A 329 21.29 -11.74 -9.80
C ARG A 329 21.15 -10.92 -8.53
N TYR A 330 19.97 -10.37 -8.25
CA TYR A 330 19.69 -9.62 -7.02
C TYR A 330 19.98 -10.45 -5.75
N VAL A 331 19.46 -11.68 -5.66
CA VAL A 331 19.69 -12.58 -4.52
C VAL A 331 21.17 -12.96 -4.38
N ASN A 332 21.86 -13.23 -5.49
CA ASN A 332 23.29 -13.53 -5.46
C ASN A 332 24.11 -12.36 -4.93
N VAL A 333 23.80 -11.12 -5.35
CA VAL A 333 24.50 -9.91 -4.89
C VAL A 333 24.27 -9.68 -3.41
N LEU A 334 23.05 -9.89 -2.89
CA LEU A 334 22.76 -9.81 -1.45
C LEU A 334 23.50 -10.88 -0.64
N GLN A 335 23.58 -12.12 -1.14
CA GLN A 335 24.30 -13.21 -0.47
C GLN A 335 25.82 -12.97 -0.43
N GLN A 336 26.39 -12.39 -1.49
CA GLN A 336 27.82 -12.11 -1.58
C GLN A 336 28.25 -10.90 -0.74
N ASN A 337 27.35 -9.93 -0.54
CA ASN A 337 27.66 -8.66 0.13
C ASN A 337 26.86 -8.50 1.43
N GLN A 338 27.04 -9.45 2.36
CA GLN A 338 26.36 -9.41 3.67
C GLN A 338 26.75 -8.17 4.51
N ASP A 339 27.88 -7.54 4.19
CA ASP A 339 28.34 -6.27 4.77
C ASP A 339 27.35 -5.12 4.54
N LEU A 340 26.49 -5.19 3.51
CA LEU A 340 25.43 -4.20 3.30
C LEU A 340 24.36 -4.23 4.39
N LEU A 341 24.15 -5.40 5.02
CA LEU A 341 23.21 -5.58 6.12
C LEU A 341 23.79 -5.13 7.47
N ALA A 342 25.06 -4.71 7.51
CA ALA A 342 25.64 -4.12 8.71
C ALA A 342 25.03 -2.75 9.05
N ASP A 343 24.48 -2.04 8.06
CA ASP A 343 23.72 -0.80 8.30
C ASP A 343 22.27 -1.14 8.70
N PRO A 344 21.83 -0.79 9.93
CA PRO A 344 20.48 -1.08 10.41
C PRO A 344 19.39 -0.48 9.52
N PHE A 345 19.63 0.69 8.93
CA PHE A 345 18.66 1.37 8.09
C PHE A 345 18.46 0.66 6.74
N ILE A 346 19.53 0.12 6.17
CA ILE A 346 19.43 -0.67 4.93
C ILE A 346 18.74 -1.99 5.21
N ALA A 347 19.11 -2.66 6.31
CA ALA A 347 18.52 -3.95 6.69
C ALA A 347 17.00 -3.87 6.92
N GLU A 348 16.49 -2.80 7.56
CA GLU A 348 15.05 -2.63 7.78
C GLU A 348 14.25 -2.46 6.45
N ASN A 349 14.85 -1.86 5.42
CA ASN A 349 14.16 -1.49 4.18
C ASN A 349 14.44 -2.42 2.99
N ILE A 350 15.50 -3.24 3.04
CA ILE A 350 15.88 -4.13 1.94
C ILE A 350 14.88 -5.28 1.74
N ASP A 351 14.19 -5.68 2.81
CA ASP A 351 13.16 -6.72 2.78
C ASP A 351 11.97 -6.27 1.91
N GLU A 352 11.59 -5.00 1.97
CA GLU A 352 10.54 -4.43 1.12
C GLU A 352 10.96 -4.36 -0.35
N VAL A 353 12.20 -3.98 -0.64
CA VAL A 353 12.75 -4.02 -2.01
C VAL A 353 12.72 -5.45 -2.54
N THR A 354 13.15 -6.41 -1.72
CA THR A 354 13.14 -7.83 -2.05
C THR A 354 11.71 -8.31 -2.34
N ARG A 355 10.73 -7.92 -1.52
CA ARG A 355 9.31 -8.24 -1.73
C ARG A 355 8.78 -7.62 -3.03
N ASN A 356 9.12 -6.38 -3.32
CA ASN A 356 8.73 -5.70 -4.57
C ASN A 356 9.31 -6.40 -5.80
N MET A 357 10.59 -6.80 -5.76
CA MET A 357 11.25 -7.57 -6.82
C MET A 357 10.59 -8.94 -7.03
N ARG A 358 10.33 -9.67 -5.95
CA ARG A 358 9.62 -10.96 -6.01
C ARG A 358 8.23 -10.80 -6.62
N THR A 359 7.51 -9.76 -6.22
CA THR A 359 6.17 -9.45 -6.75
C THR A 359 6.21 -9.18 -8.26
N LYS A 360 7.15 -8.35 -8.74
CA LYS A 360 7.35 -8.10 -10.18
C LYS A 360 7.72 -9.38 -10.93
N ALA A 361 8.64 -10.18 -10.38
CA ALA A 361 9.07 -11.44 -10.98
C ALA A 361 7.92 -12.45 -11.10
N VAL A 362 7.08 -12.58 -10.07
CA VAL A 362 5.87 -13.43 -10.10
C VAL A 362 4.93 -12.97 -11.21
N VAL A 363 4.60 -11.67 -11.30
CA VAL A 363 3.70 -11.14 -12.35
C VAL A 363 4.23 -11.45 -13.76
N LYS A 364 5.53 -11.29 -13.98
CA LYS A 364 6.17 -11.60 -15.28
C LYS A 364 6.15 -13.09 -15.58
N LEU A 365 6.32 -13.94 -14.57
CA LEU A 365 6.33 -15.40 -14.73
C LEU A 365 4.93 -15.95 -15.03
N ILE A 366 3.89 -15.40 -14.41
CA ILE A 366 2.51 -15.88 -14.59
C ILE A 366 1.84 -15.34 -15.86
N ALA A 367 2.29 -14.20 -16.40
CA ALA A 367 1.64 -13.51 -17.51
C ALA A 367 1.28 -14.37 -18.73
N PRO A 368 2.11 -15.35 -19.18
CA PRO A 368 1.78 -16.16 -20.34
C PRO A 368 0.93 -17.41 -20.04
N TYR A 369 0.57 -17.68 -18.78
CA TYR A 369 -0.08 -18.93 -18.38
C TYR A 369 -1.45 -18.71 -17.73
N THR A 370 -2.39 -19.61 -17.96
CA THR A 370 -3.74 -19.59 -17.36
C THR A 370 -3.87 -20.48 -16.13
N LYS A 371 -3.13 -21.60 -16.09
CA LYS A 371 -3.08 -22.53 -14.95
C LYS A 371 -1.64 -22.88 -14.62
N LEU A 372 -1.23 -22.67 -13.38
CA LEU A 372 0.14 -22.91 -12.91
C LEU A 372 0.15 -23.61 -11.56
N LYS A 373 1.09 -24.54 -11.34
CA LYS A 373 1.33 -25.11 -10.01
C LYS A 373 2.20 -24.18 -9.17
N LEU A 374 1.81 -23.95 -7.91
CA LEU A 374 2.56 -23.12 -6.97
C LEU A 374 3.99 -23.65 -6.73
N SER A 375 4.14 -24.98 -6.64
CA SER A 375 5.44 -25.65 -6.48
C SER A 375 6.42 -25.42 -7.65
N TRP A 376 5.89 -25.20 -8.86
CA TRP A 376 6.71 -24.86 -10.02
C TRP A 376 7.20 -23.41 -9.95
N ILE A 377 6.31 -22.47 -9.57
CA ILE A 377 6.67 -21.06 -9.34
C ILE A 377 7.73 -20.95 -8.23
N ALA A 378 7.56 -21.72 -7.15
CA ALA A 378 8.50 -21.80 -6.02
C ALA A 378 9.90 -22.26 -6.44
N ARG A 379 9.97 -23.32 -7.24
CA ARG A 379 11.24 -23.83 -7.76
C ARG A 379 11.91 -22.83 -8.70
N GLN A 380 11.14 -22.17 -9.55
CA GLN A 380 11.67 -21.23 -10.52
C GLN A 380 12.23 -19.98 -9.84
N LEU A 381 11.56 -19.47 -8.81
CA LEU A 381 11.99 -18.28 -8.08
C LEU A 381 12.90 -18.59 -6.89
N ARG A 382 13.14 -19.86 -6.56
CA ARG A 382 13.91 -20.32 -5.37
C ARG A 382 13.35 -19.73 -4.05
N ILE A 383 12.04 -19.70 -3.93
CA ILE A 383 11.31 -19.17 -2.76
C ILE A 383 10.44 -20.28 -2.16
N SER A 384 10.05 -20.14 -0.89
CA SER A 384 9.12 -21.06 -0.24
C SER A 384 7.71 -20.98 -0.85
N GLU A 385 6.96 -22.08 -0.83
CA GLU A 385 5.58 -22.10 -1.35
C GLU A 385 4.65 -21.17 -0.55
N ALA A 386 4.89 -21.04 0.76
CA ALA A 386 4.13 -20.15 1.63
C ALA A 386 4.30 -18.67 1.23
N GLU A 387 5.52 -18.22 0.98
CA GLU A 387 5.76 -16.84 0.55
C GLU A 387 5.13 -16.52 -0.81
N ILE A 388 5.10 -17.48 -1.73
CA ILE A 388 4.43 -17.30 -3.02
C ILE A 388 2.93 -17.21 -2.86
N GLN A 389 2.35 -18.03 -1.97
CA GLN A 389 0.94 -17.94 -1.63
C GLN A 389 0.59 -16.56 -1.05
N ASP A 390 1.43 -16.02 -0.16
CA ASP A 390 1.23 -14.68 0.41
C ASP A 390 1.35 -13.57 -0.64
N ILE A 391 2.33 -13.65 -1.54
CA ILE A 391 2.52 -12.68 -2.63
C ILE A 391 1.34 -12.74 -3.60
N LEU A 392 0.93 -13.93 -4.02
CA LEU A 392 -0.22 -14.11 -4.92
C LEU A 392 -1.52 -13.67 -4.26
N GLY A 393 -1.71 -13.99 -2.98
CA GLY A 393 -2.85 -13.52 -2.19
C GLY A 393 -2.91 -11.99 -2.13
N TYR A 394 -1.79 -11.34 -1.83
CA TYR A 394 -1.69 -9.88 -1.88
C TYR A 394 -2.01 -9.31 -3.26
N LEU A 395 -1.48 -9.90 -4.34
CA LEU A 395 -1.72 -9.44 -5.71
C LEU A 395 -3.18 -9.63 -6.18
N ILE A 396 -3.87 -10.66 -5.68
CA ILE A 396 -5.29 -10.89 -5.95
C ILE A 396 -6.15 -9.87 -5.19
N ILE A 397 -5.86 -9.62 -3.92
CA ILE A 397 -6.57 -8.63 -3.10
C ILE A 397 -6.36 -7.21 -3.65
N ASP A 398 -5.14 -6.87 -4.05
CA ASP A 398 -4.78 -5.58 -4.68
C ASP A 398 -5.36 -5.44 -6.10
N GLY A 399 -6.03 -6.48 -6.63
CA GLY A 399 -6.71 -6.46 -7.92
C GLY A 399 -5.77 -6.44 -9.14
N LYS A 400 -4.46 -6.58 -8.93
CA LYS A 400 -3.45 -6.66 -10.01
C LYS A 400 -3.54 -7.97 -10.78
N ILE A 401 -3.90 -9.06 -10.11
CA ILE A 401 -4.16 -10.36 -10.71
C ILE A 401 -5.61 -10.72 -10.46
N ARG A 402 -6.35 -11.06 -11.53
CA ARG A 402 -7.68 -11.68 -11.42
C ARG A 402 -7.51 -13.19 -11.52
N GLY A 403 -7.39 -13.84 -10.37
CA GLY A 403 -7.18 -15.27 -10.30
C GLY A 403 -7.61 -15.85 -8.96
N LYS A 404 -7.78 -17.17 -8.93
CA LYS A 404 -8.13 -17.95 -7.75
C LYS A 404 -6.99 -18.90 -7.43
N ILE A 405 -6.73 -19.08 -6.14
CA ILE A 405 -5.75 -20.05 -5.65
C ILE A 405 -6.53 -21.25 -5.12
N ASP A 406 -6.36 -22.42 -5.73
CA ASP A 406 -6.82 -23.67 -5.16
C ASP A 406 -5.74 -24.21 -4.23
N GLN A 407 -5.99 -24.08 -2.93
CA GLN A 407 -5.06 -24.49 -1.88
C GLN A 407 -4.95 -26.02 -1.75
N GLN A 408 -5.96 -26.79 -2.14
CA GLN A 408 -5.91 -28.26 -2.05
C GLN A 408 -5.06 -28.85 -3.19
N SER A 409 -5.21 -28.34 -4.40
CA SER A 409 -4.44 -28.81 -5.56
C SER A 409 -3.13 -28.05 -5.77
N GLY A 410 -2.93 -26.92 -5.10
CA GLY A 410 -1.75 -26.07 -5.23
C GLY A 410 -1.66 -25.43 -6.62
N ILE A 411 -2.80 -25.05 -7.21
CA ILE A 411 -2.90 -24.50 -8.56
C ILE A 411 -3.42 -23.05 -8.49
N LEU A 412 -2.72 -22.16 -9.20
CA LEU A 412 -3.18 -20.81 -9.52
C LEU A 412 -3.95 -20.86 -10.84
N GLU A 413 -5.20 -20.42 -10.83
CA GLU A 413 -6.05 -20.27 -12.00
C GLU A 413 -6.30 -18.78 -12.27
N ILE A 414 -5.85 -18.29 -13.42
CA ILE A 414 -5.99 -16.89 -13.83
C ILE A 414 -7.17 -16.79 -14.78
N GLU A 415 -8.13 -15.92 -14.46
CA GLU A 415 -9.30 -15.68 -15.30
C GLU A 415 -8.88 -14.86 -16.52
N SER A 416 -9.05 -15.41 -17.72
CA SER A 416 -8.82 -14.68 -18.96
C SER A 416 -9.88 -13.58 -19.13
N GLY A 417 -9.47 -12.32 -19.02
CA GLY A 417 -10.36 -11.15 -19.03
C GLY A 417 -11.20 -10.94 -20.29
N GLY A 418 -10.98 -11.73 -21.35
CA GLY A 418 -11.75 -11.66 -22.60
C GLY A 418 -13.25 -11.90 -22.39
N ASP A 419 -13.63 -12.79 -21.48
CA ASP A 419 -15.06 -13.06 -21.22
C ASP A 419 -15.69 -11.97 -20.36
N THR A 420 -14.97 -11.41 -19.38
CA THR A 420 -15.52 -10.35 -18.52
C THR A 420 -15.68 -9.03 -19.25
N GLU A 421 -14.73 -8.64 -20.10
CA GLU A 421 -14.87 -7.42 -20.93
C GLU A 421 -15.97 -7.56 -21.97
N ARG A 422 -16.10 -8.74 -22.59
CA ARG A 422 -17.21 -9.04 -23.49
C ARG A 422 -18.55 -8.98 -22.77
N VAL A 423 -18.66 -9.58 -21.59
CA VAL A 423 -19.88 -9.53 -20.77
C VAL A 423 -20.20 -8.10 -20.31
N LYS A 424 -19.20 -7.31 -19.92
CA LYS A 424 -19.39 -5.88 -19.59
C LYS A 424 -19.82 -5.05 -20.80
N ALA A 425 -19.25 -5.29 -21.98
CA ALA A 425 -19.65 -4.64 -23.22
C ALA A 425 -21.08 -5.03 -23.61
N LEU A 426 -21.46 -6.31 -23.45
CA LEU A 426 -22.82 -6.79 -23.67
C LEU A 426 -23.81 -6.18 -22.67
N LEU A 427 -23.44 -6.04 -21.40
CA LEU A 427 -24.27 -5.37 -20.39
C LEU A 427 -24.45 -3.89 -20.68
N SER A 428 -23.37 -3.16 -21.01
CA SER A 428 -23.45 -1.75 -21.39
C SER A 428 -24.27 -1.55 -22.66
N TRP A 429 -24.16 -2.45 -23.63
CA TRP A 429 -24.99 -2.43 -24.82
C TRP A 429 -26.45 -2.72 -24.47
N SER A 430 -26.72 -3.71 -23.62
CA SER A 430 -28.07 -4.01 -23.12
C SER A 430 -28.69 -2.84 -22.38
N GLU A 431 -27.94 -2.14 -21.53
CA GLU A 431 -28.40 -0.93 -20.84
C GLU A 431 -28.68 0.21 -21.83
N SER A 432 -27.83 0.38 -22.84
CA SER A 432 -28.02 1.39 -23.89
C SER A 432 -29.23 1.09 -24.75
N VAL A 433 -29.46 -0.19 -25.09
CA VAL A 433 -30.65 -0.65 -25.82
C VAL A 433 -31.90 -0.51 -24.95
N SER A 434 -31.83 -0.82 -23.65
CA SER A 434 -32.93 -0.60 -22.70
C SER A 434 -33.23 0.89 -22.50
N GLY A 435 -32.20 1.74 -22.53
CA GLY A 435 -32.33 3.20 -22.48
C GLY A 435 -32.97 3.75 -23.76
N LEU A 436 -32.54 3.27 -24.92
CA LEU A 436 -33.18 3.57 -26.21
C LEU A 436 -34.63 3.07 -26.26
N TYR A 437 -34.90 1.87 -25.75
CA TYR A 437 -36.25 1.34 -25.64
C TYR A 437 -37.11 2.23 -24.76
N SER A 438 -36.61 2.66 -23.60
CA SER A 438 -37.33 3.58 -22.72
C SER A 438 -37.55 4.95 -23.40
N ALA A 439 -36.52 5.53 -24.02
CA ALA A 439 -36.64 6.81 -24.69
C ALA A 439 -37.59 6.77 -25.91
N MET A 440 -37.59 5.67 -26.67
CA MET A 440 -38.42 5.52 -27.86
C MET A 440 -39.85 5.08 -27.53
N PHE A 441 -40.04 4.14 -26.60
CA PHE A 441 -41.34 3.52 -26.33
C PHE A 441 -42.03 4.04 -25.05
N LYS A 442 -41.31 4.61 -24.08
CA LYS A 442 -41.90 5.28 -22.90
C LYS A 442 -42.03 6.80 -23.07
N ASP A 443 -40.99 7.48 -23.56
CA ASP A 443 -40.94 8.96 -23.54
C ASP A 443 -41.33 9.65 -24.85
N SER A 444 -41.27 8.95 -26.01
CA SER A 444 -41.68 9.53 -27.29
C SER A 444 -43.15 9.22 -27.60
N GLU A 445 -43.98 10.26 -27.75
CA GLU A 445 -45.43 10.13 -27.99
C GLU A 445 -45.78 9.39 -29.29
N GLY A 446 -44.86 9.32 -30.26
CA GLY A 446 -45.10 8.81 -31.61
C GLY A 446 -44.95 7.30 -31.80
N PHE A 447 -44.27 6.60 -30.88
CA PHE A 447 -44.03 5.15 -30.94
C PHE A 447 -44.51 4.42 -29.67
N ARG A 448 -45.61 4.89 -29.06
CA ARG A 448 -46.44 3.98 -28.26
C ARG A 448 -46.90 2.86 -29.20
N VAL A 449 -46.14 1.77 -29.25
CA VAL A 449 -46.64 0.49 -29.75
C VAL A 449 -47.88 0.22 -28.92
N ALA A 450 -49.02 0.35 -29.58
CA ALA A 450 -50.30 -0.06 -29.02
C ALA A 450 -50.13 -1.50 -28.50
N ASP A 451 -50.32 -1.65 -27.20
CA ASP A 451 -50.70 -2.87 -26.50
C ASP A 451 -50.00 -4.16 -26.93
N THR A 452 -48.77 -4.32 -26.48
CA THR A 452 -48.31 -5.63 -25.98
C THR A 452 -47.60 -5.44 -24.64
N SER A 453 -48.28 -4.75 -23.72
CA SER A 453 -48.00 -4.89 -22.30
C SER A 453 -48.44 -6.30 -21.88
N HIS A 454 -47.54 -7.06 -21.25
CA HIS A 454 -47.97 -8.04 -20.28
C HIS A 454 -48.93 -7.32 -19.31
N VAL A 455 -50.19 -7.76 -19.33
CA VAL A 455 -51.30 -7.17 -18.60
C VAL A 455 -51.14 -7.58 -17.13
N GLU A 456 -50.32 -6.86 -16.36
CA GLU A 456 -50.57 -6.74 -14.92
C GLU A 456 -51.78 -5.80 -14.77
N GLU A 457 -52.98 -6.34 -14.92
CA GLU A 457 -54.19 -5.60 -14.59
C GLU A 457 -54.45 -5.74 -13.10
N GLN A 458 -54.31 -4.62 -12.38
CA GLN A 458 -54.86 -4.49 -11.04
C GLN A 458 -56.38 -4.37 -11.16
N LEU A 459 -57.07 -5.50 -11.04
CA LEU A 459 -58.52 -5.55 -10.96
C LEU A 459 -58.98 -4.91 -9.65
N THR A 460 -60.05 -4.12 -9.70
CA THR A 460 -60.72 -3.64 -8.49
C THR A 460 -62.03 -4.36 -8.30
N TYR A 461 -62.26 -4.92 -7.11
CA TYR A 461 -63.52 -5.55 -6.75
C TYR A 461 -63.99 -5.06 -5.38
N ASN A 462 -65.29 -5.04 -5.17
CA ASN A 462 -65.86 -4.74 -3.86
C ASN A 462 -65.99 -6.04 -3.07
N ASP A 463 -65.40 -6.08 -1.88
CA ASP A 463 -65.55 -7.22 -0.99
C ASP A 463 -66.97 -7.29 -0.39
N TYR A 464 -67.24 -8.34 0.39
CA TYR A 464 -68.53 -8.55 1.08
C TYR A 464 -68.90 -7.44 2.08
N LYS A 465 -67.99 -6.50 2.38
CA LYS A 465 -68.21 -5.31 3.21
C LYS A 465 -68.32 -4.02 2.38
N ASN A 466 -68.47 -4.12 1.05
CA ASN A 466 -68.45 -3.00 0.11
C ASN A 466 -67.15 -2.17 0.16
N GLN A 467 -66.03 -2.77 0.54
CA GLN A 467 -64.72 -2.11 0.44
C GLN A 467 -64.05 -2.49 -0.88
N THR A 468 -63.59 -1.48 -1.62
CA THR A 468 -62.85 -1.68 -2.86
C THR A 468 -61.46 -2.23 -2.54
N ARG A 469 -61.15 -3.40 -3.08
CA ARG A 469 -59.85 -4.07 -2.99
C ARG A 469 -59.24 -4.19 -4.38
N THR A 470 -57.92 -4.17 -4.42
CA THR A 470 -57.12 -4.43 -5.61
C THR A 470 -56.69 -5.90 -5.61
N TRP A 471 -56.77 -6.55 -6.77
CA TRP A 471 -56.31 -7.92 -7.01
C TRP A 471 -55.39 -7.92 -8.22
N GLU A 472 -54.22 -8.51 -8.09
CA GLU A 472 -53.29 -8.67 -9.22
C GLU A 472 -53.77 -9.84 -10.07
N SER A 473 -53.94 -9.59 -11.37
CA SER A 473 -54.44 -10.61 -12.30
C SER A 473 -53.72 -10.55 -13.63
N ALA A 474 -53.74 -11.69 -14.33
CA ALA A 474 -53.28 -11.80 -15.70
C ALA A 474 -54.42 -12.35 -16.57
N GLU A 475 -54.74 -11.66 -17.66
CA GLU A 475 -55.75 -12.08 -18.64
C GLU A 475 -55.12 -12.38 -20.00
N ARG A 476 -55.64 -13.39 -20.70
CA ARG A 476 -55.21 -13.69 -22.07
C ARG A 476 -55.89 -12.74 -23.04
N THR A 477 -55.10 -12.13 -23.93
CA THR A 477 -55.60 -11.31 -25.04
C THR A 477 -56.12 -12.15 -26.21
N THR A 478 -55.83 -13.46 -26.21
CA THR A 478 -56.08 -14.39 -27.31
C THR A 478 -57.46 -15.05 -27.28
N ARG A 479 -58.34 -14.70 -26.32
CA ARG A 479 -59.71 -15.24 -26.31
C ARG A 479 -60.44 -14.76 -27.56
N ALA A 480 -60.83 -15.68 -28.44
CA ALA A 480 -61.56 -15.35 -29.67
C ALA A 480 -62.85 -14.58 -29.33
N LYS A 481 -63.12 -13.49 -30.09
CA LYS A 481 -64.29 -12.63 -29.84
C LYS A 481 -65.57 -13.42 -30.07
N GLY A 482 -66.39 -13.52 -29.03
CA GLY A 482 -67.63 -14.31 -29.05
C GLY A 482 -67.48 -15.76 -28.60
N SER A 483 -66.26 -16.24 -28.36
CA SER A 483 -66.02 -17.51 -27.67
C SER A 483 -66.03 -17.29 -26.15
N GLY A 484 -66.76 -18.15 -25.42
CA GLY A 484 -66.72 -18.20 -23.96
C GLY A 484 -65.52 -19.00 -23.41
N VAL A 485 -64.71 -19.59 -24.31
CA VAL A 485 -63.65 -20.55 -23.98
C VAL A 485 -62.32 -20.12 -24.61
N ASP A 486 -61.23 -20.13 -23.84
CA ASP A 486 -59.89 -19.77 -24.35
C ASP A 486 -59.25 -20.90 -25.16
N GLY A 487 -59.37 -22.14 -24.69
CA GLY A 487 -58.73 -23.29 -25.32
C GLY A 487 -59.40 -24.60 -24.98
N VAL A 488 -59.01 -25.66 -25.67
CA VAL A 488 -59.52 -27.01 -25.51
C VAL A 488 -58.41 -27.95 -25.06
N GLY A 489 -58.68 -28.81 -24.09
CA GLY A 489 -57.82 -29.94 -23.76
C GLY A 489 -58.45 -31.24 -24.23
N ILE A 490 -57.64 -32.17 -24.70
CA ILE A 490 -58.10 -33.38 -25.38
C ILE A 490 -57.77 -34.60 -24.54
N LEU A 491 -58.81 -35.22 -24.00
CA LEU A 491 -58.70 -36.52 -23.35
C LEU A 491 -58.81 -37.61 -24.41
N ALA A 492 -57.69 -37.86 -25.11
CA ALA A 492 -57.61 -38.83 -26.19
C ALA A 492 -57.39 -40.26 -25.66
N ILE A 493 -58.36 -41.14 -25.89
CA ILE A 493 -58.33 -42.55 -25.49
C ILE A 493 -58.19 -43.45 -26.71
N LEU A 494 -57.14 -44.26 -26.73
CA LEU A 494 -56.91 -45.30 -27.73
C LEU A 494 -57.50 -46.61 -27.23
N GLU A 495 -58.44 -47.17 -27.99
CA GLU A 495 -58.94 -48.52 -27.74
C GLU A 495 -57.97 -49.54 -28.36
N LYS A 496 -57.22 -50.24 -27.49
CA LYS A 496 -56.31 -51.32 -27.89
C LYS A 496 -56.80 -52.67 -27.32
N PRO A 497 -56.44 -53.81 -27.96
CA PRO A 497 -56.76 -55.14 -27.43
C PRO A 497 -56.18 -55.40 -26.02
N SER A 498 -55.09 -54.71 -25.65
CA SER A 498 -54.46 -54.77 -24.32
C SER A 498 -55.20 -53.98 -23.24
N GLY A 499 -56.21 -53.19 -23.61
CA GLY A 499 -56.92 -52.25 -22.74
C GLY A 499 -56.78 -50.79 -23.21
N PRO A 500 -57.59 -49.87 -22.67
CA PRO A 500 -57.58 -48.48 -23.10
C PRO A 500 -56.33 -47.76 -22.62
N GLU A 501 -55.70 -47.00 -23.52
CA GLU A 501 -54.54 -46.15 -23.24
C GLU A 501 -54.89 -44.68 -23.48
N ILE A 502 -54.30 -43.79 -22.70
CA ILE A 502 -54.40 -42.34 -22.91
C ILE A 502 -53.20 -41.86 -23.73
N LEU A 503 -53.44 -40.93 -24.65
CA LEU A 503 -52.40 -40.19 -25.36
C LEU A 503 -52.01 -38.95 -24.55
N LEU A 504 -50.71 -38.79 -24.31
CA LEU A 504 -50.11 -37.67 -23.60
C LEU A 504 -48.97 -37.08 -24.42
N GLN A 505 -48.57 -35.88 -24.05
CA GLN A 505 -47.45 -35.20 -24.66
C GLN A 505 -46.47 -34.65 -23.64
N LYS A 506 -45.20 -34.56 -24.05
CA LYS A 506 -44.12 -33.87 -23.33
C LYS A 506 -43.86 -32.57 -24.06
N GLN A 507 -43.98 -31.46 -23.35
CA GLN A 507 -43.73 -30.13 -23.90
C GLN A 507 -42.95 -29.28 -22.91
N PHE A 508 -41.93 -28.58 -23.37
CA PHE A 508 -41.22 -27.61 -22.53
C PHE A 508 -42.12 -26.39 -22.29
N ARG A 509 -42.39 -26.07 -21.02
CA ARG A 509 -43.16 -24.89 -20.63
C ARG A 509 -42.20 -23.82 -20.06
N PRO A 510 -41.91 -22.73 -20.78
CA PRO A 510 -41.01 -21.67 -20.32
C PRO A 510 -41.34 -21.11 -18.92
N PRO A 511 -42.61 -20.92 -18.51
CA PRO A 511 -42.94 -20.43 -17.16
C PRO A 511 -42.50 -21.38 -16.03
N LEU A 512 -42.44 -22.69 -16.31
CA LEU A 512 -41.95 -23.70 -15.38
C LEU A 512 -40.46 -23.97 -15.54
N ASN A 513 -39.87 -23.53 -16.66
CA ASN A 513 -38.51 -23.88 -17.09
C ASN A 513 -38.27 -25.40 -17.02
N GLN A 514 -39.27 -26.18 -17.38
CA GLN A 514 -39.29 -27.64 -17.25
C GLN A 514 -40.14 -28.27 -18.35
N VAL A 515 -39.88 -29.54 -18.68
CA VAL A 515 -40.74 -30.34 -19.55
C VAL A 515 -41.91 -30.87 -18.74
N THR A 516 -43.12 -30.59 -19.21
CA THR A 516 -44.39 -30.96 -18.58
C THR A 516 -45.06 -32.09 -19.35
N ILE A 517 -45.65 -33.04 -18.61
CA ILE A 517 -46.53 -34.09 -19.13
C ILE A 517 -47.96 -33.55 -19.17
N GLU A 518 -48.52 -33.41 -20.36
CA GLU A 518 -49.79 -32.75 -20.60
C GLU A 518 -50.73 -33.57 -21.50
N LEU A 519 -52.01 -33.19 -21.51
CA LEU A 519 -52.93 -33.60 -22.57
C LEU A 519 -52.61 -32.80 -23.85
N PRO A 520 -52.85 -33.36 -25.05
CA PRO A 520 -52.93 -32.55 -26.26
C PRO A 520 -53.96 -31.43 -26.06
N ALA A 521 -53.63 -30.21 -26.48
CA ALA A 521 -54.44 -29.04 -26.21
C ALA A 521 -54.06 -27.87 -27.12
N GLY A 522 -55.05 -27.05 -27.48
CA GLY A 522 -54.80 -25.84 -28.24
C GLY A 522 -55.86 -24.78 -28.04
N LEU A 523 -55.74 -23.68 -28.79
CA LEU A 523 -56.64 -22.54 -28.68
C LEU A 523 -57.88 -22.75 -29.57
N VAL A 524 -58.99 -22.15 -29.17
CA VAL A 524 -60.22 -22.15 -29.99
C VAL A 524 -60.18 -20.91 -30.90
N ASP A 525 -60.14 -21.14 -32.21
CA ASP A 525 -60.09 -20.08 -33.21
C ASP A 525 -61.44 -19.36 -33.40
N GLU A 526 -61.39 -18.16 -33.98
CA GLU A 526 -62.59 -17.36 -34.23
C GLU A 526 -63.52 -18.05 -35.25
N GLY A 527 -64.75 -18.36 -34.80
CA GLY A 527 -65.76 -19.02 -35.64
C GLY A 527 -65.74 -20.55 -35.58
N GLU A 528 -64.80 -21.15 -34.83
CA GLU A 528 -64.70 -22.59 -34.61
C GLU A 528 -65.43 -23.01 -33.31
N SER A 529 -66.06 -24.18 -33.31
CA SER A 529 -66.57 -24.79 -32.07
C SER A 529 -65.46 -25.49 -31.28
N VAL A 530 -65.64 -25.64 -29.96
CA VAL A 530 -64.67 -26.33 -29.09
C VAL A 530 -64.37 -27.76 -29.59
N GLN A 531 -65.39 -28.46 -30.10
CA GLN A 531 -65.24 -29.81 -30.63
C GLN A 531 -64.47 -29.85 -31.95
N GLU A 532 -64.66 -28.87 -32.84
CA GLU A 532 -63.88 -28.75 -34.07
C GLU A 532 -62.41 -28.48 -33.74
N ALA A 533 -62.16 -27.54 -32.81
CA ALA A 533 -60.81 -27.25 -32.31
C ALA A 533 -60.16 -28.52 -31.73
N ALA A 534 -60.88 -29.31 -30.92
CA ALA A 534 -60.36 -30.55 -30.33
C ALA A 534 -59.87 -31.56 -31.39
N VAL A 535 -60.59 -31.68 -32.51
CA VAL A 535 -60.23 -32.63 -33.59
C VAL A 535 -59.07 -32.09 -34.42
N ARG A 536 -59.04 -30.78 -34.67
CA ARG A 536 -57.96 -30.09 -35.38
C ARG A 536 -56.64 -30.20 -34.61
N GLU A 537 -56.64 -29.73 -33.36
CA GLU A 537 -55.47 -29.71 -32.47
C GLU A 537 -54.93 -31.12 -32.20
N LEU A 538 -55.80 -32.12 -32.00
CA LEU A 538 -55.37 -33.52 -31.86
C LEU A 538 -54.55 -33.98 -33.08
N LYS A 539 -55.01 -33.63 -34.28
CA LYS A 539 -54.33 -34.02 -35.52
C LYS A 539 -53.03 -33.25 -35.73
N GLU A 540 -53.02 -31.96 -35.41
CA GLU A 540 -51.85 -31.09 -35.52
C GLU A 540 -50.74 -31.53 -34.56
N GLU A 541 -51.03 -31.64 -33.27
CA GLU A 541 -50.02 -31.96 -32.25
C GLU A 541 -49.57 -33.44 -32.28
N THR A 542 -50.48 -34.35 -32.61
CA THR A 542 -50.23 -35.80 -32.42
C THR A 542 -50.27 -36.63 -33.68
N GLY A 543 -50.88 -36.11 -34.76
CA GLY A 543 -51.12 -36.86 -35.99
C GLY A 543 -52.29 -37.84 -35.94
N PHE A 544 -52.93 -38.04 -34.78
CA PHE A 544 -54.09 -38.93 -34.65
C PHE A 544 -55.39 -38.25 -35.08
N VAL A 545 -56.33 -39.06 -35.56
CA VAL A 545 -57.71 -38.65 -35.86
C VAL A 545 -58.65 -39.43 -34.96
N GLY A 546 -59.63 -38.75 -34.37
CA GLY A 546 -60.62 -39.34 -33.49
C GLY A 546 -61.96 -38.62 -33.53
N THR A 547 -62.94 -39.17 -32.81
CA THR A 547 -64.29 -38.61 -32.69
C THR A 547 -64.54 -38.11 -31.27
N VAL A 548 -65.03 -36.87 -31.14
CA VAL A 548 -65.40 -36.30 -29.84
C VAL A 548 -66.64 -37.02 -29.32
N SER A 549 -66.53 -37.64 -28.15
CA SER A 549 -67.62 -38.35 -27.50
C SER A 549 -68.36 -37.47 -26.49
N GLU A 550 -67.63 -36.61 -25.78
CA GLU A 550 -68.16 -35.78 -24.70
C GLU A 550 -67.33 -34.50 -24.53
N MET A 551 -67.97 -33.43 -24.06
CA MET A 551 -67.33 -32.18 -23.69
C MET A 551 -67.67 -31.85 -22.23
N SER A 552 -66.65 -31.49 -21.45
CA SER A 552 -66.83 -31.05 -20.07
C SER A 552 -67.51 -29.68 -19.98
N PRO A 553 -67.98 -29.27 -18.80
CA PRO A 553 -68.20 -27.85 -18.50
C PRO A 553 -66.90 -27.04 -18.71
N ILE A 554 -67.05 -25.72 -18.82
CA ILE A 554 -65.91 -24.80 -18.84
C ILE A 554 -65.24 -24.81 -17.46
N MET A 555 -63.93 -25.07 -17.45
CA MET A 555 -63.11 -25.13 -16.24
C MET A 555 -62.08 -24.00 -16.25
N PHE A 556 -61.81 -23.42 -15.08
CA PHE A 556 -60.85 -22.33 -14.93
C PHE A 556 -59.54 -22.87 -14.37
N ASN A 557 -58.43 -22.57 -15.04
CA ASN A 557 -57.14 -23.21 -14.76
C ASN A 557 -56.51 -22.71 -13.45
N ASP A 558 -56.56 -21.40 -13.19
CA ASP A 558 -56.10 -20.79 -11.94
C ASP A 558 -56.94 -19.55 -11.60
N PRO A 559 -58.15 -19.73 -11.03
CA PRO A 559 -59.07 -18.63 -10.75
C PRO A 559 -58.56 -17.67 -9.64
N GLY A 560 -57.44 -17.98 -8.98
CA GLY A 560 -56.78 -17.08 -8.05
C GLY A 560 -55.91 -16.03 -8.75
N MET A 561 -55.49 -16.27 -9.99
CA MET A 561 -54.55 -15.40 -10.72
C MET A 561 -55.12 -14.94 -12.07
N THR A 562 -55.90 -15.78 -12.75
CA THR A 562 -56.30 -15.55 -14.14
C THR A 562 -57.74 -15.97 -14.41
N ASN A 563 -58.36 -15.32 -15.40
CA ASN A 563 -59.64 -15.73 -15.97
C ASN A 563 -59.50 -16.81 -17.06
N THR A 564 -58.28 -17.31 -17.31
CA THR A 564 -57.99 -18.35 -18.32
C THR A 564 -58.79 -19.61 -18.03
N ASN A 565 -59.52 -20.08 -19.03
CA ASN A 565 -60.38 -21.24 -18.93
C ASN A 565 -60.13 -22.25 -20.07
N THR A 566 -60.67 -23.45 -19.92
CA THR A 566 -60.63 -24.50 -20.95
C THR A 566 -61.85 -25.40 -20.85
N ALA A 567 -62.20 -26.06 -21.94
CA ALA A 567 -63.11 -27.20 -21.95
C ALA A 567 -62.32 -28.47 -22.31
N ILE A 568 -62.65 -29.60 -21.70
CA ILE A 568 -62.04 -30.89 -22.02
C ILE A 568 -62.97 -31.66 -22.95
N CYS A 569 -62.46 -32.05 -24.12
CA CYS A 569 -63.12 -32.94 -25.05
C CYS A 569 -62.56 -34.35 -24.89
N SER A 570 -63.42 -35.31 -24.56
CA SER A 570 -63.07 -36.73 -24.61
C SER A 570 -63.14 -37.19 -26.07
N VAL A 571 -62.04 -37.75 -26.56
CA VAL A 571 -61.90 -38.17 -27.96
C VAL A 571 -61.55 -39.65 -28.00
N GLN A 572 -62.36 -40.42 -28.74
CA GLN A 572 -62.08 -41.83 -29.00
C GLN A 572 -61.25 -41.96 -30.28
N ILE A 573 -60.12 -42.65 -30.19
CA ILE A 573 -59.23 -42.94 -31.31
C ILE A 573 -59.38 -44.41 -31.67
N ASP A 574 -59.95 -44.67 -32.84
CA ASP A 574 -60.02 -46.01 -33.43
C ASP A 574 -58.65 -46.36 -34.03
N THR A 575 -57.94 -47.27 -33.36
CA THR A 575 -56.61 -47.71 -33.77
C THR A 575 -56.64 -48.55 -35.05
N THR A 576 -57.80 -49.00 -35.55
CA THR A 576 -57.90 -49.79 -36.79
C THR A 576 -57.90 -48.93 -38.07
N LEU A 577 -58.11 -47.62 -37.94
CA LEU A 577 -58.11 -46.70 -39.08
C LEU A 577 -56.71 -46.56 -39.68
N PRO A 578 -56.55 -46.57 -41.03
CA PRO A 578 -55.25 -46.42 -41.68
C PRO A 578 -54.49 -45.14 -41.28
N GLU A 579 -55.21 -44.05 -41.01
CA GLU A 579 -54.64 -42.76 -40.60
C GLU A 579 -53.97 -42.83 -39.22
N ASN A 580 -54.45 -43.71 -38.34
CA ASN A 580 -53.95 -43.86 -36.96
C ASN A 580 -52.84 -44.93 -36.82
N GLN A 581 -52.45 -45.61 -37.92
CA GLN A 581 -51.40 -46.62 -37.91
C GLN A 581 -49.98 -46.02 -37.92
N ASP A 582 -49.82 -44.85 -38.56
CA ASP A 582 -48.56 -44.09 -38.66
C ASP A 582 -48.88 -42.59 -38.50
N PRO A 583 -49.27 -42.15 -37.30
CA PRO A 583 -49.69 -40.77 -37.04
C PRO A 583 -48.50 -39.83 -37.25
N LYS A 584 -48.71 -38.77 -38.04
CA LYS A 584 -47.69 -37.76 -38.34
C LYS A 584 -48.16 -36.40 -37.85
N PRO A 585 -47.56 -35.86 -36.77
CA PRO A 585 -47.91 -34.54 -36.30
C PRO A 585 -47.46 -33.47 -37.31
N SER A 586 -48.19 -32.36 -37.32
CA SER A 586 -47.96 -31.17 -38.14
C SER A 586 -47.71 -29.98 -37.21
N LEU A 587 -46.62 -30.07 -36.44
CA LEU A 587 -46.22 -29.09 -35.43
C LEU A 587 -45.84 -27.74 -36.05
N GLU A 588 -46.13 -26.65 -35.35
CA GLU A 588 -45.64 -25.31 -35.69
C GLU A 588 -44.14 -25.14 -35.34
N ASP A 589 -43.49 -24.11 -35.90
CA ASP A 589 -42.03 -23.91 -35.77
C ASP A 589 -41.55 -23.71 -34.31
N ASP A 590 -42.44 -23.31 -33.40
CA ASP A 590 -42.20 -23.11 -31.97
C ASP A 590 -42.70 -24.26 -31.09
N GLU A 591 -43.24 -25.33 -31.68
CA GLU A 591 -43.77 -26.49 -30.97
C GLU A 591 -42.78 -27.65 -30.90
N PHE A 592 -42.19 -27.84 -29.71
CA PHE A 592 -41.32 -28.98 -29.41
C PHE A 592 -42.09 -30.03 -28.59
N ILE A 593 -42.92 -30.81 -29.28
CA ILE A 593 -43.84 -31.78 -28.68
C ILE A 593 -43.39 -33.22 -28.96
N GLU A 594 -43.31 -34.05 -27.91
CA GLU A 594 -43.10 -35.50 -28.01
C GLU A 594 -44.32 -36.24 -27.46
N THR A 595 -44.99 -37.05 -28.28
CA THR A 595 -46.19 -37.79 -27.89
C THR A 595 -45.87 -39.21 -27.41
N PHE A 596 -46.64 -39.71 -26.44
CA PHE A 596 -46.53 -41.08 -25.95
C PHE A 596 -47.88 -41.56 -25.37
N THR A 597 -48.09 -42.87 -25.31
CA THR A 597 -49.31 -43.44 -24.72
C THR A 597 -49.02 -44.16 -23.41
N THR A 598 -50.00 -44.14 -22.51
CA THR A 598 -49.92 -44.84 -21.21
C THR A 598 -51.23 -45.56 -20.91
N PRO A 599 -51.21 -46.82 -20.42
CA PRO A 599 -52.43 -47.50 -19.99
C PRO A 599 -53.17 -46.75 -18.87
N LEU A 600 -54.48 -46.56 -19.03
CA LEU A 600 -55.33 -45.92 -18.00
C LEU A 600 -55.27 -46.67 -16.66
N ALA A 601 -55.04 -47.98 -16.71
CA ALA A 601 -54.89 -48.83 -15.53
C ALA A 601 -53.70 -48.43 -14.63
N THR A 602 -52.62 -47.89 -15.21
CA THR A 602 -51.37 -47.58 -14.49
C THR A 602 -51.00 -46.09 -14.54
N LEU A 603 -51.86 -45.25 -15.11
CA LEU A 603 -51.59 -43.82 -15.34
C LEU A 603 -51.06 -43.10 -14.09
N TYR A 604 -51.69 -43.28 -12.93
CA TYR A 604 -51.23 -42.61 -11.69
C TYR A 604 -49.84 -43.07 -11.23
N ALA A 605 -49.49 -44.34 -11.43
CA ALA A 605 -48.15 -44.84 -11.13
C ALA A 605 -47.11 -44.29 -12.11
N GLU A 606 -47.48 -44.16 -13.39
CA GLU A 606 -46.59 -43.57 -14.41
C GLU A 606 -46.36 -42.08 -14.13
N CYS A 607 -47.38 -41.31 -13.74
CA CYS A 607 -47.19 -39.90 -13.33
C CYS A 607 -46.16 -39.76 -12.20
N LYS A 608 -46.20 -40.64 -11.18
CA LYS A 608 -45.21 -40.62 -10.09
C LYS A 608 -43.80 -40.97 -10.56
N LYS A 609 -43.69 -41.89 -11.51
CA LYS A 609 -42.41 -42.27 -12.10
C LYS A 609 -41.83 -41.11 -12.92
N LEU A 610 -42.63 -40.48 -13.76
CA LEU A 610 -42.22 -39.32 -14.58
C LEU A 610 -41.85 -38.11 -13.70
N GLU A 611 -42.59 -37.87 -12.62
CA GLU A 611 -42.22 -36.86 -11.62
C GLU A 611 -40.84 -37.16 -11.00
N ALA A 612 -40.57 -38.42 -10.63
CA ALA A 612 -39.27 -38.83 -10.08
C ALA A 612 -38.12 -38.74 -11.11
N GLU A 613 -38.41 -38.83 -12.40
CA GLU A 613 -37.46 -38.63 -13.51
C GLU A 613 -37.20 -37.14 -13.80
N GLY A 614 -37.93 -36.23 -13.13
CA GLY A 614 -37.73 -34.79 -13.26
C GLY A 614 -38.66 -34.11 -14.25
N TYR A 615 -39.78 -34.74 -14.64
CA TYR A 615 -40.84 -34.09 -15.43
C TYR A 615 -41.86 -33.40 -14.52
N ALA A 616 -42.43 -32.29 -14.97
CA ALA A 616 -43.61 -31.68 -14.33
C ALA A 616 -44.88 -32.42 -14.78
N ILE A 617 -45.89 -32.54 -13.92
CA ILE A 617 -47.17 -33.15 -14.27
C ILE A 617 -48.23 -32.06 -14.33
N ASP A 618 -48.90 -31.90 -15.48
CA ASP A 618 -50.02 -30.97 -15.61
C ASP A 618 -51.17 -31.35 -14.66
N ALA A 619 -51.78 -30.33 -14.05
CA ALA A 619 -52.81 -30.53 -13.04
C ALA A 619 -54.03 -31.32 -13.56
N ARG A 620 -54.39 -31.20 -14.84
CA ARG A 620 -55.51 -31.93 -15.46
C ARG A 620 -55.15 -33.42 -15.58
N VAL A 621 -53.94 -33.73 -16.04
CA VAL A 621 -53.43 -35.12 -16.11
C VAL A 621 -53.35 -35.73 -14.71
N GLY A 622 -52.75 -35.01 -13.75
CA GLY A 622 -52.57 -35.47 -12.37
C GLY A 622 -53.91 -35.74 -11.67
N THR A 623 -54.86 -34.80 -11.79
CA THR A 623 -56.19 -34.91 -11.17
C THR A 623 -57.00 -36.06 -11.79
N PHE A 624 -56.97 -36.21 -13.12
CA PHE A 624 -57.65 -37.31 -13.80
C PHE A 624 -57.06 -38.67 -13.40
N ALA A 625 -55.73 -38.80 -13.40
CA ALA A 625 -55.02 -40.01 -12.96
C ALA A 625 -55.35 -40.38 -11.51
N GLN A 626 -55.35 -39.39 -10.62
CA GLN A 626 -55.70 -39.59 -9.21
C GLN A 626 -57.17 -39.97 -9.04
N GLY A 627 -58.08 -39.39 -9.83
CA GLY A 627 -59.50 -39.75 -9.87
C GLY A 627 -59.71 -41.22 -10.22
N ILE A 628 -59.05 -41.73 -11.27
CA ILE A 628 -59.11 -43.15 -11.65
C ILE A 628 -58.60 -44.04 -10.50
N GLU A 629 -57.48 -43.68 -9.89
CA GLU A 629 -56.91 -44.42 -8.77
C GLU A 629 -57.83 -44.42 -7.54
N LEU A 630 -58.51 -43.30 -7.26
CA LEU A 630 -59.46 -43.19 -6.17
C LEU A 630 -60.68 -44.09 -6.40
N THR A 631 -61.24 -44.09 -7.61
CA THR A 631 -62.35 -44.98 -8.00
C THR A 631 -61.98 -46.45 -7.79
N LYS A 632 -60.77 -46.86 -8.20
CA LYS A 632 -60.27 -48.23 -7.95
C LYS A 632 -60.16 -48.55 -6.47
N ARG A 633 -59.68 -47.62 -5.64
CA ARG A 633 -59.55 -47.83 -4.18
C ARG A 633 -60.89 -47.88 -3.47
N MET A 634 -61.86 -47.12 -3.95
CA MET A 634 -63.19 -47.01 -3.36
C MET A 634 -64.18 -48.04 -3.92
N ASN A 635 -63.79 -48.84 -4.93
CA ASN A 635 -64.67 -49.76 -5.66
C ASN A 635 -65.96 -49.08 -6.17
N LEU A 636 -65.83 -47.85 -6.65
CA LEU A 636 -66.94 -47.07 -7.22
C LEU A 636 -67.18 -47.41 -8.69
#